data_AF-A0A534RM41-F1
#
_entry.id   AF-A0A534RM41-F1
#
_cell.length_a   1.000
_cell.length_b   1.000
_cell.length_c   1.000
_cell.angle_alpha   90.00
_cell.angle_beta   90.00
_cell.angle_gamma   90.00
#
_symmetry.space_group_name_H-M   'P 1'
#
loop_
_entity.id
_entity.type
_entity.pdbx_description
1 polymer ?
#
loop_
_entity_poly.entity_id
_entity_poly.type
_entity_poly.pdbx_seq_one_letter_code
_entity_poly.pdbx_strand_id
1 'polypeptide(L)'
;MKGQRRGELEELIDEVAASYRAERLIDSLGTAQLPSKRQVIEALNHLKAVMYLGYYSTGALDESKVHFALASRIYPAHEILFEQIRRAASYEGFRTAGAPRDADWPEQVALGLVRRIPALRALLSKDVLAAFQGDPAANSVEEVIFSYPSIEAITIHRIAHELYRAGVPMLPRIMSEHAHATSGIDINPGAQIGESFFIDHGTGVVIGETCTIGNNVKMYQGVTLGALSMARGVPGEPGRKRHP
;
A
#
# COMPACT_ATOMS: atom_id res chain seq x y z
N MET A 1 -25.16 -16.23 41.05
CA MET A 1 -25.02 -15.15 40.04
C MET A 1 -23.71 -15.15 39.24
N LYS A 2 -22.49 -15.22 39.84
CA LYS A 2 -21.24 -15.27 39.04
C LYS A 2 -21.03 -16.61 38.30
N GLY A 3 -21.31 -17.75 38.95
CA GLY A 3 -21.19 -19.07 38.32
C GLY A 3 -22.18 -19.30 37.18
N GLN A 4 -23.41 -18.79 37.33
CA GLN A 4 -24.48 -18.90 36.32
C GLN A 4 -24.15 -18.09 35.04
N ARG A 5 -23.66 -16.85 35.19
CA ARG A 5 -23.19 -16.04 34.05
C ARG A 5 -21.98 -16.63 33.32
N ARG A 6 -21.15 -17.40 34.02
CA ARG A 6 -20.02 -18.10 33.40
C ARG A 6 -20.52 -19.28 32.55
N GLY A 7 -21.48 -20.06 33.05
CA GLY A 7 -22.07 -21.17 32.28
C GLY A 7 -22.76 -20.69 31.01
N GLU A 8 -23.59 -19.64 31.13
CA GLU A 8 -24.27 -19.03 29.97
C GLU A 8 -23.29 -18.51 28.90
N LEU A 9 -22.14 -17.95 29.31
CA LEU A 9 -21.13 -17.49 28.36
C LEU A 9 -20.47 -18.65 27.59
N GLU A 10 -20.19 -19.78 28.24
CA GLU A 10 -19.61 -20.95 27.57
C GLU A 10 -20.59 -21.53 26.53
N GLU A 11 -21.88 -21.62 26.85
CA GLU A 11 -22.93 -22.04 25.91
C GLU A 11 -23.00 -21.11 24.69
N LEU A 12 -22.96 -19.78 24.91
CA LEU A 12 -22.93 -18.80 23.82
C LEU A 12 -21.65 -18.90 22.97
N ILE A 13 -20.51 -19.18 23.59
CA ILE A 13 -19.25 -19.40 22.86
C ILE A 13 -19.36 -20.65 21.98
N ASP A 14 -19.95 -21.73 22.48
CA ASP A 14 -20.16 -22.96 21.72
C ASP A 14 -21.12 -22.73 20.54
N GLU A 15 -22.18 -21.94 20.72
CA GLU A 15 -23.08 -21.54 19.64
C GLU A 15 -22.36 -20.71 18.56
N VAL A 16 -21.54 -19.73 18.98
CA VAL A 16 -20.71 -18.94 18.05
C VAL A 16 -19.70 -19.82 17.34
N ALA A 17 -19.03 -20.74 18.05
CA ALA A 17 -18.08 -21.68 17.47
C ALA A 17 -18.73 -22.64 16.48
N ALA A 18 -19.95 -23.11 16.77
CA ALA A 18 -20.75 -23.91 15.85
C ALA A 18 -21.07 -23.15 14.56
N SER A 19 -21.25 -21.82 14.64
CA SER A 19 -21.51 -21.00 13.45
C SER A 19 -20.39 -21.08 12.41
N TYR A 20 -19.13 -21.25 12.81
CA TYR A 20 -17.97 -21.36 11.92
C TYR A 20 -17.90 -22.67 11.11
N ARG A 21 -18.77 -23.64 11.40
CA ARG A 21 -18.89 -24.89 10.63
C ARG A 21 -19.68 -24.74 9.32
N ALA A 22 -20.27 -23.56 9.09
CA ALA A 22 -21.12 -23.29 7.93
C ALA A 22 -20.35 -22.88 6.67
N GLU A 23 -19.00 -22.97 6.67
CA GLU A 23 -18.12 -22.66 5.54
C GLU A 23 -18.46 -21.33 4.84
N ARG A 24 -18.67 -20.27 5.63
CA ARG A 24 -19.04 -18.97 5.06
C ARG A 24 -17.82 -18.28 4.45
N LEU A 25 -18.08 -17.34 3.53
CA LEU A 25 -17.04 -16.53 2.89
C LEU A 25 -16.18 -15.70 3.86
N ILE A 26 -16.68 -15.46 5.07
CA ILE A 26 -15.99 -14.71 6.14
C ILE A 26 -15.19 -15.61 7.09
N ASP A 27 -15.34 -16.94 6.96
CA ASP A 27 -14.67 -17.92 7.81
C ASP A 27 -13.33 -18.30 7.15
N SER A 28 -12.23 -18.03 7.86
CA SER A 28 -10.88 -18.21 7.32
C SER A 28 -10.00 -19.00 8.31
N LEU A 29 -10.56 -20.08 8.84
CA LEU A 29 -9.98 -20.85 9.96
C LEU A 29 -8.67 -21.58 9.59
N GLY A 30 -8.46 -21.87 8.31
CA GLY A 30 -7.25 -22.51 7.79
C GLY A 30 -6.17 -21.55 7.29
N THR A 31 -6.39 -20.23 7.33
CA THR A 31 -5.55 -19.28 6.60
C THR A 31 -4.53 -18.55 7.48
N ALA A 32 -3.96 -19.24 8.48
CA ALA A 32 -2.85 -18.73 9.30
C ALA A 32 -1.62 -18.26 8.47
N GLN A 33 -1.64 -18.52 7.17
CA GLN A 33 -0.64 -18.12 6.17
C GLN A 33 -0.98 -16.80 5.45
N LEU A 34 -2.09 -16.11 5.74
CA LEU A 34 -2.36 -14.81 5.12
C LEU A 34 -1.33 -13.75 5.53
N PRO A 35 -1.07 -12.75 4.66
CA PRO A 35 -0.30 -11.59 5.03
C PRO A 35 -0.94 -10.82 6.19
N SER A 36 -0.10 -10.37 7.12
CA SER A 36 -0.50 -9.49 8.22
C SER A 36 -0.54 -8.03 7.75
N LYS A 37 -1.73 -7.44 7.67
CA LYS A 37 -1.90 -5.99 7.36
C LYS A 37 -1.02 -5.10 8.24
N ARG A 38 -0.90 -5.42 9.53
CA ARG A 38 -0.07 -4.66 10.48
C ARG A 38 1.40 -4.67 10.08
N GLN A 39 1.95 -5.83 9.73
CA GLN A 39 3.35 -5.97 9.33
C GLN A 39 3.60 -5.32 7.96
N VAL A 40 2.66 -5.42 7.00
CA VAL A 40 2.77 -4.71 5.72
C VAL A 40 2.87 -3.19 5.93
N ILE A 41 2.06 -2.63 6.83
CA ILE A 41 2.11 -1.21 7.20
C ILE A 41 3.42 -0.87 7.93
N GLU A 42 3.93 -1.76 8.77
CA GLU A 42 5.23 -1.59 9.44
C GLU A 42 6.39 -1.50 8.44
N ALA A 43 6.46 -2.42 7.47
CA ALA A 43 7.45 -2.36 6.40
C ALA A 43 7.32 -1.07 5.57
N LEU A 44 6.09 -0.66 5.24
CA LEU A 44 5.82 0.59 4.54
C LEU A 44 6.35 1.81 5.32
N ASN A 45 6.16 1.84 6.64
CA ASN A 45 6.68 2.92 7.49
C ASN A 45 8.22 2.97 7.49
N HIS A 46 8.89 1.82 7.52
CA HIS A 46 10.34 1.77 7.35
C HIS A 46 10.78 2.31 5.98
N LEU A 47 10.11 1.93 4.90
CA LEU A 47 10.42 2.42 3.55
C LEU A 47 10.21 3.93 3.42
N LYS A 48 9.10 4.49 3.92
CA LYS A 48 8.85 5.93 3.92
C LYS A 48 9.93 6.72 4.66
N ALA A 49 10.40 6.20 5.80
CA ALA A 49 11.49 6.81 6.55
C ALA A 49 12.82 6.83 5.75
N VAL A 50 13.03 5.86 4.86
CA VAL A 50 14.16 5.84 3.93
C VAL A 50 13.98 6.84 2.78
N MET A 51 12.76 6.99 2.25
CA MET A 51 12.47 7.92 1.16
C MET A 51 12.80 9.37 1.56
N TYR A 52 12.43 9.74 2.78
CA TYR A 52 12.56 11.09 3.35
C TYR A 52 13.54 11.12 4.53
N LEU A 53 14.68 10.43 4.40
CA LEU A 53 15.71 10.41 5.44
C LEU A 53 16.09 11.85 5.86
N GLY A 54 16.10 12.12 7.15
CA GLY A 54 16.37 13.45 7.72
C GLY A 54 15.11 14.22 8.13
N TYR A 55 14.01 14.10 7.39
CA TYR A 55 12.76 14.76 7.78
C TYR A 55 12.19 14.18 9.08
N TYR A 56 12.32 12.87 9.30
CA TYR A 56 11.82 12.24 10.52
C TYR A 56 12.92 11.96 11.57
N SER A 57 14.12 12.53 11.42
CA SER A 57 15.21 12.31 12.37
C SER A 57 15.12 13.26 13.56
N THR A 58 15.30 12.73 14.76
CA THR A 58 15.32 13.51 16.01
C THR A 58 16.70 14.11 16.33
N GLY A 59 17.69 13.93 15.46
CA GLY A 59 19.05 14.45 15.63
C GLY A 59 19.78 14.58 14.30
N ALA A 60 20.89 15.34 14.30
CA ALA A 60 21.66 15.61 13.09
C ALA A 60 22.23 14.31 12.48
N LEU A 61 21.96 14.11 11.18
CA LEU A 61 22.58 13.08 10.37
C LEU A 61 23.80 13.69 9.67
N ASP A 62 24.98 13.15 9.97
CA ASP A 62 26.19 13.37 9.19
C ASP A 62 26.45 12.15 8.28
N GLU A 63 27.39 12.28 7.34
CA GLU A 63 27.72 11.22 6.38
C GLU A 63 28.06 9.89 7.05
N SER A 64 28.67 9.92 8.24
CA SER A 64 29.05 8.71 8.99
C SER A 64 27.83 7.96 9.57
N LYS A 65 26.72 8.67 9.80
CA LYS A 65 25.48 8.10 10.38
C LYS A 65 24.45 7.70 9.32
N VAL A 66 24.55 8.21 8.09
CA VAL A 66 23.60 7.91 7.01
C VAL A 66 23.48 6.41 6.78
N HIS A 67 24.61 5.71 6.68
CA HIS A 67 24.61 4.26 6.46
C HIS A 67 23.86 3.51 7.57
N PHE A 68 24.16 3.82 8.83
CA PHE A 68 23.49 3.20 9.97
C PHE A 68 21.99 3.52 10.00
N ALA A 69 21.62 4.77 9.76
CA ALA A 69 20.22 5.19 9.73
C ALA A 69 19.44 4.43 8.64
N LEU A 70 20.00 4.32 7.44
CA LEU A 70 19.42 3.52 6.35
C LEU A 70 19.32 2.04 6.71
N ALA A 71 20.40 1.44 7.22
CA ALA A 71 20.43 0.03 7.61
C ALA A 71 19.35 -0.30 8.65
N SER A 72 19.17 0.57 9.67
CA SER A 72 18.16 0.40 10.72
C SER A 72 16.71 0.39 10.22
N ARG A 73 16.48 0.84 8.98
CA ARG A 73 15.17 0.85 8.33
C ARG A 73 15.05 -0.20 7.23
N ILE A 74 16.09 -0.36 6.41
CA ILE A 74 16.07 -1.27 5.26
C ILE A 74 16.04 -2.74 5.71
N TYR A 75 16.81 -3.14 6.73
CA TYR A 75 16.81 -4.54 7.19
C TYR A 75 15.42 -4.99 7.67
N PRO A 76 14.75 -4.29 8.63
CA PRO A 76 13.40 -4.68 9.03
C PRO A 76 12.38 -4.62 7.88
N ALA A 77 12.46 -3.61 7.01
CA ALA A 77 11.56 -3.52 5.86
C ALA A 77 11.68 -4.74 4.94
N HIS A 78 12.92 -5.14 4.64
CA HIS A 78 13.22 -6.29 3.79
C HIS A 78 12.73 -7.61 4.42
N GLU A 79 13.08 -7.88 5.68
CA GLU A 79 12.68 -9.12 6.37
C GLU A 79 11.15 -9.25 6.44
N ILE A 80 10.45 -8.16 6.78
CA ILE A 80 9.00 -8.16 6.83
C ILE A 80 8.42 -8.37 5.43
N LEU A 81 8.89 -7.66 4.41
CA LEU A 81 8.40 -7.80 3.05
C LEU A 81 8.59 -9.21 2.51
N PHE A 82 9.77 -9.79 2.68
CA PHE A 82 10.06 -11.17 2.29
C PHE A 82 9.00 -12.12 2.86
N GLU A 83 8.76 -12.07 4.17
CA GLU A 83 7.82 -12.95 4.85
C GLU A 83 6.37 -12.70 4.40
N GLN A 84 5.97 -11.43 4.23
CA GLN A 84 4.61 -11.11 3.79
C GLN A 84 4.35 -11.47 2.31
N ILE A 85 5.34 -11.29 1.44
CA ILE A 85 5.27 -11.69 0.02
C ILE A 85 5.17 -13.22 -0.07
N ARG A 86 5.98 -13.95 0.69
CA ARG A 86 5.95 -15.42 0.76
C ARG A 86 4.58 -15.93 1.20
N ARG A 87 4.00 -15.33 2.25
CA ARG A 87 2.64 -15.60 2.74
C ARG A 87 1.58 -15.36 1.66
N ALA A 88 1.65 -14.21 0.99
CA ALA A 88 0.70 -13.84 -0.05
C ALA A 88 0.75 -14.81 -1.24
N ALA A 89 1.95 -15.18 -1.69
CA ALA A 89 2.17 -16.12 -2.78
C ALA A 89 1.66 -17.54 -2.43
N SER A 90 1.92 -18.02 -1.21
CA SER A 90 1.40 -19.32 -0.74
C SER A 90 -0.13 -19.37 -0.80
N TYR A 91 -0.78 -18.29 -0.34
CA TYR A 91 -2.24 -18.20 -0.35
C TYR A 91 -2.81 -18.08 -1.77
N GLU A 92 -2.19 -17.29 -2.65
CA GLU A 92 -2.59 -17.20 -4.06
C GLU A 92 -2.50 -18.55 -4.77
N GLY A 93 -1.41 -19.29 -4.56
CA GLY A 93 -1.23 -20.64 -5.12
C GLY A 93 -2.30 -21.62 -4.64
N PHE A 94 -2.61 -21.60 -3.34
CA PHE A 94 -3.73 -22.38 -2.78
C PHE A 94 -5.07 -22.03 -3.46
N ARG A 95 -5.33 -20.74 -3.73
CA ARG A 95 -6.63 -20.28 -4.23
C ARG A 95 -6.83 -20.44 -5.73
N THR A 96 -5.76 -20.38 -6.52
CA THR A 96 -5.83 -20.33 -7.99
C THR A 96 -5.43 -21.63 -8.69
N ALA A 97 -4.93 -22.63 -7.95
CA ALA A 97 -4.32 -23.84 -8.51
C ALA A 97 -3.25 -23.53 -9.59
N GLY A 98 -2.63 -22.35 -9.50
CA GLY A 98 -1.59 -21.89 -10.42
C GLY A 98 -0.27 -22.62 -10.21
N ALA A 99 0.64 -22.47 -11.17
CA ALA A 99 2.01 -22.95 -11.02
C ALA A 99 2.64 -22.33 -9.75
N PRO A 100 3.30 -23.12 -8.90
CA PRO A 100 4.04 -22.59 -7.76
C PRO A 100 5.04 -21.55 -8.27
N ARG A 101 5.12 -20.40 -7.58
CA ARG A 101 6.21 -19.44 -7.82
C ARG A 101 7.53 -20.04 -7.33
N ASP A 102 8.63 -19.63 -7.94
CA ASP A 102 9.96 -20.05 -7.51
C ASP A 102 10.20 -19.70 -6.04
N ALA A 103 10.90 -20.58 -5.32
CA ALA A 103 11.10 -20.46 -3.87
C ALA A 103 11.85 -19.18 -3.48
N ASP A 104 12.71 -18.67 -4.36
CA ASP A 104 13.48 -17.45 -4.18
C ASP A 104 12.77 -16.18 -4.69
N TRP A 105 11.64 -16.31 -5.39
CA TRP A 105 10.89 -15.17 -5.92
C TRP A 105 10.53 -14.11 -4.86
N PRO A 106 10.06 -14.46 -3.64
CA PRO A 106 9.78 -13.45 -2.60
C PRO A 106 11.00 -12.60 -2.24
N GLU A 107 12.17 -13.24 -2.17
CA GLU A 107 13.44 -12.58 -1.85
C GLU A 107 13.88 -11.67 -3.01
N GLN A 108 13.79 -12.17 -4.25
CA GLN A 108 14.10 -11.37 -5.44
C GLN A 108 13.24 -10.11 -5.53
N VAL A 109 11.94 -10.22 -5.21
CA VAL A 109 11.01 -9.07 -5.20
C VAL A 109 11.34 -8.10 -4.07
N ALA A 110 11.59 -8.58 -2.85
CA ALA A 110 11.93 -7.72 -1.71
C ALA A 110 13.22 -6.93 -1.97
N LEU A 111 14.28 -7.61 -2.43
CA LEU A 111 15.53 -6.96 -2.86
C LEU A 111 15.31 -6.05 -4.07
N GLY A 112 14.45 -6.45 -5.01
CA GLY A 112 14.05 -5.66 -6.16
C GLY A 112 13.49 -4.30 -5.75
N LEU A 113 12.59 -4.26 -4.77
CA LEU A 113 12.05 -3.00 -4.24
C LEU A 113 13.15 -2.14 -3.59
N VAL A 114 14.05 -2.74 -2.79
CA VAL A 114 15.18 -2.02 -2.20
C VAL A 114 16.08 -1.39 -3.28
N ARG A 115 16.35 -2.12 -4.38
CA ARG A 115 17.10 -1.60 -5.53
C ARG A 115 16.40 -0.42 -6.23
N ARG A 116 15.07 -0.33 -6.14
CA ARG A 116 14.28 0.76 -6.74
C ARG A 116 14.26 2.03 -5.89
N ILE A 117 14.67 1.98 -4.62
CA ILE A 117 14.64 3.13 -3.70
C ILE A 117 15.29 4.39 -4.29
N PRO A 118 16.50 4.38 -4.90
CA PRO A 118 17.09 5.59 -5.47
C PRO A 118 16.22 6.23 -6.56
N ALA A 119 15.62 5.42 -7.43
CA ALA A 119 14.73 5.90 -8.50
C ALA A 119 13.41 6.43 -7.93
N LEU A 120 12.84 5.76 -6.92
CA LEU A 120 11.64 6.23 -6.22
C LEU A 120 11.88 7.56 -5.52
N ARG A 121 13.03 7.74 -4.85
CA ARG A 121 13.40 9.02 -4.22
C ARG A 121 13.51 10.15 -5.24
N ALA A 122 14.14 9.90 -6.39
CA ALA A 122 14.22 10.89 -7.46
C ALA A 122 12.84 11.28 -8.00
N LEU A 123 11.94 10.31 -8.15
CA LEU A 123 10.58 10.53 -8.62
C LEU A 123 9.74 11.32 -7.59
N LEU A 124 9.79 10.92 -6.32
CA LEU A 124 9.09 11.61 -5.22
C LEU A 124 9.61 13.04 -5.01
N SER A 125 10.89 13.29 -5.25
CA SER A 125 11.45 14.64 -5.21
C SER A 125 10.78 15.56 -6.25
N LYS A 126 10.40 15.03 -7.42
CA LYS A 126 9.67 15.79 -8.44
C LYS A 126 8.23 16.05 -8.02
N ASP A 127 7.57 15.09 -7.39
CA ASP A 127 6.19 15.26 -6.89
C ASP A 127 6.11 16.29 -5.77
N VAL A 128 7.06 16.25 -4.83
CA VAL A 128 7.17 17.25 -3.75
C VAL A 128 7.39 18.64 -4.35
N LEU A 129 8.27 18.77 -5.35
CA LEU A 129 8.49 20.04 -6.02
C LEU A 129 7.21 20.53 -6.73
N ALA A 130 6.49 19.63 -7.40
CA ALA A 130 5.22 19.95 -8.05
C ALA A 130 4.14 20.38 -7.06
N ALA A 131 4.09 19.78 -5.88
CA ALA A 131 3.20 20.21 -4.81
C ALA A 131 3.56 21.60 -4.27
N PHE A 132 4.84 21.82 -3.96
CA PHE A 132 5.33 23.12 -3.47
C PHE A 132 5.09 24.25 -4.49
N GLN A 133 5.33 24.02 -5.78
CA GLN A 133 5.08 25.02 -6.83
C GLN A 133 3.59 25.14 -7.18
N GLY A 134 2.84 24.06 -7.00
CA GLY A 134 1.43 23.96 -7.37
C GLY A 134 0.48 24.55 -6.35
N ASP A 135 0.89 24.76 -5.10
CA ASP A 135 0.11 25.41 -4.05
C ASP A 135 0.77 26.75 -3.63
N PRO A 136 0.20 27.90 -4.02
CA PRO A 136 0.69 29.21 -3.59
C PRO A 136 0.68 29.44 -2.07
N ALA A 137 -0.05 28.62 -1.30
CA ALA A 137 -0.11 28.69 0.16
C ALA A 137 0.99 27.86 0.85
N ALA A 138 1.76 27.05 0.12
CA ALA A 138 2.87 26.29 0.67
C ALA A 138 4.01 27.21 1.11
N ASN A 139 4.35 27.22 2.40
CA ASN A 139 5.41 28.10 2.90
C ASN A 139 6.81 27.50 2.67
N SER A 140 6.93 26.17 2.63
CA SER A 140 8.20 25.49 2.39
C SER A 140 8.04 24.06 1.87
N VAL A 141 9.14 23.49 1.37
CA VAL A 141 9.21 22.08 0.94
C VAL A 141 9.09 21.14 2.15
N GLU A 142 9.63 21.55 3.29
CA GLU A 142 9.51 20.81 4.55
C GLU A 142 8.04 20.68 4.95
N GLU A 143 7.27 21.78 4.92
CA GLU A 143 5.84 21.75 5.21
C GLU A 143 5.12 20.74 4.32
N VAL A 144 5.38 20.78 3.01
CA VAL A 144 4.82 19.84 2.03
C VAL A 144 5.12 18.39 2.41
N ILE A 145 6.36 18.06 2.75
CA ILE A 145 6.76 16.68 3.13
C ILE A 145 6.11 16.25 4.45
N PHE A 146 5.96 17.15 5.42
CA PHE A 146 5.46 16.80 6.75
C PHE A 146 3.94 16.72 6.86
N SER A 147 3.21 17.57 6.14
CA SER A 147 1.78 17.79 6.42
C SER A 147 0.84 17.50 5.26
N TYR A 148 1.34 17.31 4.03
CA TYR A 148 0.44 17.16 2.88
C TYR A 148 -0.02 15.71 2.74
N PRO A 149 -1.33 15.42 2.92
CA PRO A 149 -1.85 14.05 2.84
C PRO A 149 -1.70 13.45 1.44
N SER A 150 -1.63 14.30 0.40
CA SER A 150 -1.38 13.87 -0.96
C SER A 150 0.03 13.35 -1.19
N ILE A 151 1.05 13.93 -0.56
CA ILE A 151 2.42 13.43 -0.64
C ILE A 151 2.53 12.06 0.01
N GLU A 152 1.89 11.86 1.17
CA GLU A 152 1.77 10.55 1.81
C GLU A 152 1.09 9.53 0.88
N ALA A 153 -0.06 9.87 0.29
CA ALA A 153 -0.80 8.96 -0.60
C ALA A 153 -0.01 8.62 -1.87
N ILE A 154 0.64 9.59 -2.51
CA ILE A 154 1.48 9.41 -3.70
C ILE A 154 2.69 8.54 -3.36
N THR A 155 3.34 8.77 -2.21
CA THR A 155 4.47 7.95 -1.74
C THR A 155 4.08 6.48 -1.62
N ILE A 156 2.97 6.22 -0.91
CA ILE A 156 2.48 4.87 -0.71
C ILE A 156 2.10 4.22 -2.05
N HIS A 157 1.41 4.96 -2.92
CA HIS A 157 1.06 4.46 -4.26
C HIS A 157 2.30 4.05 -5.06
N ARG A 158 3.35 4.89 -5.11
CA ARG A 158 4.56 4.58 -5.90
C ARG A 158 5.30 3.34 -5.37
N ILE A 159 5.34 3.14 -4.05
CA ILE A 159 5.89 1.92 -3.44
C ILE A 159 5.01 0.71 -3.79
N ALA A 160 3.69 0.82 -3.60
CA ALA A 160 2.73 -0.24 -3.89
C ALA A 160 2.74 -0.63 -5.37
N HIS A 161 2.91 0.34 -6.27
CA HIS A 161 2.95 0.12 -7.72
C HIS A 161 4.14 -0.75 -8.14
N GLU A 162 5.31 -0.63 -7.52
CA GLU A 162 6.45 -1.51 -7.83
C GLU A 162 6.15 -2.97 -7.41
N LEU A 163 5.49 -3.18 -6.27
CA LEU A 163 5.04 -4.51 -5.86
C LEU A 163 3.92 -5.06 -6.76
N TYR A 164 3.01 -4.19 -7.22
CA TYR A 164 1.98 -4.56 -8.21
C TYR A 164 2.60 -5.00 -9.53
N ARG A 165 3.58 -4.25 -10.04
CA ARG A 165 4.32 -4.59 -11.28
C ARG A 165 5.11 -5.89 -11.15
N ALA A 166 5.60 -6.21 -9.95
CA ALA A 166 6.22 -7.50 -9.66
C ALA A 166 5.20 -8.65 -9.55
N GLY A 167 3.89 -8.35 -9.58
CA GLY A 167 2.83 -9.35 -9.48
C GLY A 167 2.60 -9.85 -8.06
N VAL A 168 2.91 -9.04 -7.04
CA VAL A 168 2.67 -9.39 -5.63
C VAL A 168 1.18 -9.32 -5.31
N PRO A 169 0.55 -10.43 -4.86
CA PRO A 169 -0.85 -10.41 -4.48
C PRO A 169 -1.04 -9.70 -3.13
N MET A 170 -2.24 -9.13 -2.93
CA MET A 170 -2.74 -8.52 -1.67
C MET A 170 -1.97 -7.29 -1.15
N LEU A 171 -0.64 -7.35 -1.00
CA LEU A 171 0.19 -6.32 -0.39
C LEU A 171 0.01 -4.94 -1.05
N PRO A 172 0.07 -4.79 -2.38
CA PRO A 172 -0.15 -3.48 -3.02
C PRO A 172 -1.49 -2.85 -2.64
N ARG A 173 -2.55 -3.67 -2.56
CA ARG A 173 -3.89 -3.21 -2.20
C ARG A 173 -4.00 -2.89 -0.71
N ILE A 174 -3.35 -3.66 0.16
CA ILE A 174 -3.26 -3.33 1.60
C ILE A 174 -2.62 -1.95 1.78
N MET A 175 -1.56 -1.65 1.04
CA MET A 175 -0.88 -0.36 1.07
C MET A 175 -1.76 0.76 0.54
N SER A 176 -2.39 0.60 -0.62
CA SER A 176 -3.27 1.64 -1.19
C SER A 176 -4.49 1.94 -0.31
N GLU A 177 -5.12 0.92 0.27
CA GLU A 177 -6.24 1.10 1.21
C GLU A 177 -5.81 1.75 2.53
N HIS A 178 -4.55 1.53 2.95
CA HIS A 178 -4.00 2.27 4.08
C HIS A 178 -3.86 3.76 3.75
N ALA A 179 -3.32 4.10 2.57
CA ALA A 179 -3.26 5.48 2.09
C ALA A 179 -4.65 6.11 1.98
N HIS A 180 -5.62 5.38 1.43
CA HIS A 180 -7.00 5.84 1.35
C HIS A 180 -7.59 6.14 2.74
N ALA A 181 -7.39 5.24 3.71
CA ALA A 181 -7.89 5.43 5.06
C ALA A 181 -7.28 6.64 5.79
N THR A 182 -6.03 6.98 5.53
CA THR A 182 -5.34 8.10 6.21
C THR A 182 -5.46 9.44 5.49
N SER A 183 -5.76 9.44 4.18
CA SER A 183 -5.79 10.67 3.35
C SER A 183 -7.14 10.96 2.68
N GLY A 184 -8.03 9.98 2.57
CA GLY A 184 -9.23 10.08 1.72
C GLY A 184 -8.95 9.99 0.22
N ILE A 185 -7.72 9.72 -0.21
CA ILE A 185 -7.31 9.59 -1.62
C ILE A 185 -7.20 8.10 -1.97
N ASP A 186 -8.09 7.60 -2.83
CA ASP A 186 -8.07 6.22 -3.31
C ASP A 186 -7.32 6.12 -4.64
N ILE A 187 -6.12 5.55 -4.61
CA ILE A 187 -5.32 5.28 -5.81
C ILE A 187 -5.10 3.78 -5.91
N ASN A 188 -5.69 3.15 -6.93
CA ASN A 188 -5.45 1.74 -7.18
C ASN A 188 -3.96 1.51 -7.50
N PRO A 189 -3.30 0.46 -6.93
CA PRO A 189 -1.88 0.22 -7.14
C PRO A 189 -1.52 -0.09 -8.60
N GLY A 190 -2.47 -0.46 -9.46
CA GLY A 190 -2.23 -0.67 -10.89
C GLY A 190 -2.19 0.61 -11.73
N ALA A 191 -2.68 1.74 -11.20
CA ALA A 191 -2.71 3.01 -11.93
C ALA A 191 -1.29 3.43 -12.34
N GLN A 192 -1.12 3.87 -13.58
CA GLN A 192 0.16 4.35 -14.09
C GLN A 192 0.20 5.86 -13.99
N ILE A 193 1.10 6.39 -13.16
CA ILE A 193 1.18 7.82 -12.87
C ILE A 193 2.59 8.35 -13.17
N GLY A 194 2.66 9.33 -14.07
CA GLY A 194 3.89 10.02 -14.46
C GLY A 194 4.55 10.81 -13.33
N GLU A 195 5.58 11.58 -13.69
CA GLU A 195 6.33 12.42 -12.75
C GLU A 195 5.70 13.79 -12.51
N SER A 196 6.11 14.45 -11.43
CA SER A 196 5.61 15.78 -11.05
C SER A 196 4.10 15.79 -10.87
N PHE A 197 3.58 14.76 -10.20
CA PHE A 197 2.16 14.59 -9.96
C PHE A 197 1.77 15.22 -8.63
N PHE A 198 0.69 16.01 -8.63
CA PHE A 198 0.22 16.70 -7.44
C PHE A 198 -1.29 16.56 -7.29
N ILE A 199 -1.73 16.20 -6.07
CA ILE A 199 -3.13 16.24 -5.67
C ILE A 199 -3.28 17.30 -4.58
N ASP A 200 -4.10 18.29 -4.83
CA ASP A 200 -4.36 19.40 -3.91
C ASP A 200 -5.63 19.10 -3.10
N HIS A 201 -5.54 19.23 -1.77
CA HIS A 201 -6.51 18.77 -0.75
C HIS A 201 -6.84 17.26 -0.75
N GLY A 202 -7.23 16.71 -1.90
CA GLY A 202 -7.25 15.27 -2.19
C GLY A 202 -8.43 14.44 -1.68
N THR A 203 -9.14 14.84 -0.63
CA THR A 203 -10.25 14.04 -0.09
C THR A 203 -11.29 13.68 -1.16
N GLY A 204 -11.61 12.39 -1.29
CA GLY A 204 -12.59 11.88 -2.26
C GLY A 204 -12.05 11.69 -3.68
N VAL A 205 -10.74 11.84 -3.91
CA VAL A 205 -10.12 11.43 -5.17
C VAL A 205 -10.17 9.92 -5.34
N VAL A 206 -10.52 9.45 -6.53
CA VAL A 206 -10.54 8.02 -6.91
C VAL A 206 -9.83 7.83 -8.25
N ILE A 207 -8.79 7.00 -8.29
CA ILE A 207 -8.02 6.68 -9.50
C ILE A 207 -8.03 5.16 -9.71
N GLY A 208 -8.67 4.71 -10.78
CA GLY A 208 -8.86 3.28 -11.05
C GLY A 208 -7.64 2.55 -11.62
N GLU A 209 -7.69 1.21 -11.55
CA GLU A 209 -6.54 0.30 -11.83
C GLU A 209 -5.87 0.52 -13.18
N THR A 210 -6.65 0.76 -14.24
CA THR A 210 -6.09 0.85 -15.60
C THR A 210 -5.91 2.29 -16.06
N CYS A 211 -5.93 3.25 -15.13
CA CYS A 211 -5.78 4.66 -15.45
C CYS A 211 -4.34 4.94 -15.88
N THR A 212 -4.17 5.85 -16.84
CA THR A 212 -2.84 6.33 -17.27
C THR A 212 -2.79 7.84 -17.18
N ILE A 213 -2.05 8.35 -16.19
CA ILE A 213 -1.85 9.77 -15.93
C ILE A 213 -0.44 10.16 -16.40
N GLY A 214 -0.37 11.20 -17.23
CA GLY A 214 0.91 11.73 -17.74
C GLY A 214 1.73 12.51 -16.71
N ASN A 215 2.76 13.19 -17.18
CA ASN A 215 3.62 14.03 -16.34
C ASN A 215 2.98 15.41 -16.08
N ASN A 216 3.35 16.04 -14.96
CA ASN A 216 2.93 17.40 -14.59
C ASN A 216 1.40 17.56 -14.46
N VAL A 217 0.71 16.51 -14.00
CA VAL A 217 -0.73 16.55 -13.77
C VAL A 217 -1.02 17.03 -12.35
N LYS A 218 -1.90 18.03 -12.24
CA LYS A 218 -2.50 18.48 -10.99
C LYS A 218 -3.96 18.04 -10.91
N MET A 219 -4.39 17.52 -9.77
CA MET A 219 -5.79 17.22 -9.47
C MET A 219 -6.22 17.85 -8.15
N TYR A 220 -7.53 17.94 -7.96
CA TYR A 220 -8.16 18.50 -6.76
C TYR A 220 -9.06 17.44 -6.09
N GLN A 221 -9.60 17.77 -4.92
CA GLN A 221 -10.53 16.93 -4.17
C GLN A 221 -11.72 16.44 -5.01
N GLY A 222 -12.21 15.24 -4.73
CA GLY A 222 -13.42 14.66 -5.36
C GLY A 222 -13.26 14.20 -6.82
N VAL A 223 -12.10 14.39 -7.46
CA VAL A 223 -11.87 13.95 -8.84
C VAL A 223 -11.95 12.41 -8.94
N THR A 224 -12.75 11.91 -9.88
CA THR A 224 -12.89 10.47 -10.14
C THR A 224 -12.42 10.12 -11.56
N LEU A 225 -11.36 9.33 -11.64
CA LEU A 225 -10.88 8.65 -12.86
C LEU A 225 -11.31 7.18 -12.81
N GLY A 226 -12.64 6.99 -12.86
CA GLY A 226 -13.33 5.70 -12.75
C GLY A 226 -13.68 5.07 -14.11
N ALA A 227 -14.38 3.93 -14.06
CA ALA A 227 -14.93 3.29 -15.25
C ALA A 227 -16.40 3.67 -15.46
N LEU A 228 -16.89 3.54 -16.70
CA LEU A 228 -18.32 3.65 -16.99
C LEU A 228 -19.11 2.55 -16.25
N SER A 229 -20.26 2.91 -15.70
CA SER A 229 -21.18 1.94 -15.11
C SER A 229 -21.72 1.02 -16.20
N MET A 230 -21.24 -0.24 -16.23
CA MET A 230 -21.83 -1.27 -17.08
C MET A 230 -22.98 -1.94 -16.33
N ALA A 231 -24.06 -2.28 -17.04
CA ALA A 231 -25.15 -3.06 -16.47
C ALA A 231 -24.61 -4.36 -15.86
N ARG A 232 -25.14 -4.73 -14.68
CA ARG A 232 -24.81 -5.97 -13.97
C ARG A 232 -24.97 -7.15 -14.94
N GLY A 233 -23.88 -7.85 -15.27
CA GLY A 233 -23.92 -9.04 -16.13
C GLY A 233 -23.04 -9.02 -17.38
N VAL A 234 -22.34 -7.92 -17.68
CA VAL A 234 -21.25 -7.93 -18.68
C VAL A 234 -19.92 -8.03 -17.92
N PRO A 235 -19.28 -9.22 -17.84
CA PRO A 235 -17.96 -9.32 -17.26
C PRO A 235 -17.00 -8.50 -18.11
N GLY A 236 -16.47 -7.42 -17.55
CA GLY A 236 -15.26 -6.83 -18.12
C GLY A 236 -14.13 -7.82 -17.95
N GLU A 237 -13.41 -8.13 -19.01
CA GLU A 237 -12.20 -8.95 -18.94
C GLU A 237 -11.21 -8.34 -17.92
N PRO A 238 -10.71 -9.12 -16.95
CA PRO A 238 -9.65 -8.68 -16.05
C PRO A 238 -8.47 -8.11 -16.85
N GLY A 239 -7.99 -6.92 -16.48
CA GLY A 239 -6.84 -6.27 -17.12
C GLY A 239 -7.13 -5.44 -18.39
N ARG A 240 -8.35 -5.47 -18.95
CA ARG A 240 -8.68 -4.59 -20.09
C ARG A 240 -8.80 -3.13 -19.64
N LYS A 241 -8.22 -2.19 -20.42
CA LYS A 241 -8.32 -0.74 -20.14
C LYS A 241 -9.79 -0.30 -20.08
N ARG A 242 -10.19 0.24 -18.92
CA ARG A 242 -11.57 0.69 -18.62
C ARG A 242 -11.62 2.06 -17.93
N HIS A 243 -10.47 2.61 -17.58
CA HIS A 243 -10.30 3.93 -16.97
C HIS A 243 -9.60 4.86 -17.98
N PRO A 244 -9.74 6.19 -17.84
CA PRO A 244 -9.07 7.18 -18.70
C PRO A 244 -7.56 6.98 -18.81
#